data_AF-A0A257MU11-F1
#
_entry.id   AF-A0A257MU11-F1
#
_cell.length_a   1.000
_cell.length_b   1.000
_cell.length_c   1.000
_cell.angle_alpha   90.00
_cell.angle_beta   90.00
_cell.angle_gamma   90.00
#
_symmetry.space_group_name_H-M   'P 1'
#
loop_
_entity.id
_entity.type
_entity.pdbx_description
1 polymer ?
#
loop_
_entity_poly.entity_id
_entity_poly.type
_entity_poly.pdbx_seq_one_letter_code
_entity_poly.pdbx_strand_id
1 'polypeptide(L)'
;MKMKLESIVTKAFLAFSCLLALCSLGGCDIVVNEFELSPPDNGTIWVELYNTEDAAVDLDGWVIKIVDEAWEGPIGLQGSIDPRGFLAVDGQESWITTGNGTVYLYDASGVEVDKTPQHADNEHSDFTYGRQPDGKDTDTRADFGYTMASKGRSNGSGALNQAQ
;
A
#
# COMPACT_ATOMS: atom_id res chain seq x y z
N MET A 1 -33.46 56.58 43.37
CA MET A 1 -34.24 56.09 42.21
C MET A 1 -33.57 56.57 40.92
N LYS A 2 -32.78 55.72 40.28
CA LYS A 2 -32.42 55.77 38.84
C LYS A 2 -32.08 54.34 38.42
N MET A 3 -33.06 53.65 37.83
CA MET A 3 -32.83 52.40 37.12
C MET A 3 -32.27 52.75 35.73
N LYS A 4 -31.21 52.06 35.30
CA LYS A 4 -30.75 52.10 33.92
C LYS A 4 -30.63 50.64 33.46
N LEU A 5 -31.54 50.28 32.56
CA LEU A 5 -31.66 49.00 31.89
C LEU A 5 -30.62 48.90 30.76
N GLU A 6 -30.44 47.68 30.25
CA GLU A 6 -29.71 47.27 29.05
C GLU A 6 -28.25 46.82 29.23
N SER A 7 -28.04 45.51 29.33
CA SER A 7 -27.43 44.73 28.23
C SER A 7 -27.30 43.25 28.64
N ILE A 8 -28.25 42.43 28.20
CA ILE A 8 -28.15 40.97 28.23
C ILE A 8 -27.24 40.58 27.06
N VAL A 9 -25.95 40.38 27.33
CA VAL A 9 -25.05 39.73 26.36
C VAL A 9 -25.02 38.24 26.67
N THR A 10 -25.95 37.51 26.07
CA THR A 10 -25.89 36.05 25.98
C THR A 10 -24.68 35.69 25.11
N LYS A 11 -23.57 35.28 25.72
CA LYS A 11 -22.43 34.71 24.98
C LYS A 11 -22.78 33.27 24.59
N ALA A 12 -23.30 33.09 23.39
CA ALA A 12 -23.33 31.80 22.74
C ALA A 12 -21.89 31.32 22.51
N PHE A 13 -21.43 30.33 23.27
CA PHE A 13 -20.26 29.55 22.90
C PHE A 13 -20.66 28.67 21.73
N LEU A 14 -20.37 29.10 20.50
CA LEU A 14 -20.35 28.19 19.36
C LEU A 14 -19.22 27.18 19.62
N ALA A 15 -19.58 25.93 19.87
CA ALA A 15 -18.66 24.81 19.76
C ALA A 15 -18.25 24.71 18.29
N PHE A 16 -17.05 25.20 17.98
CA PHE A 16 -16.43 24.97 16.69
C PHE A 16 -15.81 23.57 16.70
N SER A 17 -16.67 22.54 16.71
CA SER A 17 -16.25 21.20 16.29
C SER A 17 -16.08 21.26 14.78
N CYS A 18 -14.94 21.78 14.36
CA CYS A 18 -14.43 21.61 13.01
C CYS A 18 -14.04 20.14 12.88
N LEU A 19 -15.04 19.27 12.64
CA LEU A 19 -14.77 17.97 12.05
C LEU A 19 -14.47 18.23 10.58
N LEU A 20 -13.29 18.79 10.32
CA LEU A 20 -12.63 18.67 9.04
C LEU A 20 -12.11 17.24 8.95
N ALA A 21 -13.02 16.29 8.72
CA ALA A 21 -12.66 15.09 7.99
C ALA A 21 -12.41 15.55 6.55
N LEU A 22 -11.22 16.10 6.32
CA LEU A 22 -10.65 16.17 4.99
C LEU A 22 -10.52 14.71 4.56
N CYS A 23 -11.47 14.21 3.76
CA CYS A 23 -11.17 13.09 2.89
C CYS A 23 -9.86 13.45 2.19
N SER A 24 -8.82 12.65 2.40
CA SER A 24 -7.58 12.77 1.62
C SER A 24 -7.98 12.61 0.17
N LEU A 25 -7.89 13.70 -0.59
CA LEU A 25 -7.99 13.65 -2.03
C LEU A 25 -6.63 13.13 -2.52
N GLY A 26 -6.54 11.81 -2.73
CA GLY A 26 -5.60 11.22 -3.70
C GLY A 26 -4.31 10.59 -3.17
N GLY A 27 -4.36 9.86 -2.06
CA GLY A 27 -3.33 8.86 -1.74
C GLY A 27 -4.03 7.59 -1.28
N CYS A 28 -3.77 6.46 -1.94
CA CYS A 28 -4.16 5.17 -1.36
C CYS A 28 -3.26 4.93 -0.15
N ASP A 29 -3.89 4.73 1.01
CA ASP A 29 -3.18 4.57 2.28
C ASP A 29 -2.10 3.49 2.18
N ILE A 30 -2.43 2.41 1.45
CA ILE A 30 -1.58 1.25 1.19
C ILE A 30 -1.49 1.00 -0.30
N VAL A 31 -0.28 0.77 -0.81
CA VAL A 31 -0.03 0.43 -2.22
C VAL A 31 0.76 -0.85 -2.33
N VAL A 32 0.61 -1.55 -3.46
CA VAL A 32 1.48 -2.64 -3.88
C VAL A 32 2.85 -2.06 -4.20
N ASN A 33 3.87 -2.41 -3.42
CA ASN A 33 5.20 -1.82 -3.52
C ASN A 33 6.16 -2.67 -4.35
N GLU A 34 6.18 -3.97 -4.13
CA GLU A 34 7.11 -4.90 -4.79
C GLU A 34 6.43 -6.26 -4.96
N PHE A 35 6.79 -7.00 -6.00
CA PHE A 35 6.25 -8.34 -6.19
C PHE A 35 7.18 -9.24 -6.99
N GLU A 36 7.18 -10.50 -6.59
CA GLU A 36 7.87 -11.61 -7.21
C GLU A 36 6.87 -12.43 -8.03
N LEU A 37 7.13 -12.64 -9.32
CA LEU A 37 6.28 -13.43 -10.21
C LEU A 37 6.94 -14.73 -10.68
N SER A 38 8.24 -14.88 -10.54
CA SER A 38 9.03 -15.99 -11.05
C SER A 38 10.25 -16.23 -10.15
N PRO A 39 10.05 -16.72 -8.92
CA PRO A 39 11.16 -16.90 -7.98
C PRO A 39 12.12 -18.00 -8.48
N PRO A 40 13.41 -17.92 -8.11
CA PRO A 40 14.37 -18.98 -8.42
C PRO A 40 14.07 -20.26 -7.63
N ASP A 41 14.44 -21.40 -8.21
CA ASP A 41 14.33 -22.72 -7.57
C ASP A 41 12.92 -23.03 -7.03
N ASN A 42 12.82 -23.46 -5.75
CA ASN A 42 11.55 -23.71 -5.05
C ASN A 42 11.12 -22.48 -4.22
N GLY A 43 11.50 -21.27 -4.66
CA GLY A 43 11.06 -20.04 -4.02
C GLY A 43 9.55 -19.84 -4.14
N THR A 44 8.99 -18.99 -3.28
CA THR A 44 7.55 -18.72 -3.23
C THR A 44 7.27 -17.34 -3.82
N ILE A 45 6.18 -17.22 -4.56
CA ILE A 45 5.62 -15.95 -5.00
C ILE A 45 5.30 -15.10 -3.78
N TRP A 46 5.56 -13.80 -3.85
CA TRP A 46 5.23 -12.90 -2.75
C TRP A 46 4.91 -11.51 -3.26
N VAL A 47 4.17 -10.77 -2.46
CA VAL A 47 3.82 -9.36 -2.70
C VAL A 47 4.16 -8.57 -1.46
N GLU A 48 4.76 -7.41 -1.65
CA GLU A 48 5.02 -6.43 -0.62
C GLU A 48 4.08 -5.24 -0.77
N LEU A 49 3.50 -4.84 0.35
CA LEU A 49 2.74 -3.61 0.49
C LEU A 49 3.59 -2.55 1.18
N TYR A 50 3.33 -1.28 0.86
CA TYR A 50 3.92 -0.14 1.54
C TYR A 50 2.84 0.82 2.03
N ASN A 51 3.00 1.28 3.26
CA ASN A 51 2.14 2.27 3.87
C ASN A 51 2.63 3.69 3.55
N THR A 52 1.84 4.43 2.78
CA THR A 52 2.19 5.81 2.39
C THR A 52 1.80 6.85 3.44
N GLU A 53 1.11 6.43 4.50
CA GLU A 53 0.65 7.29 5.59
C GLU A 53 1.67 7.42 6.72
N ASP A 54 1.45 8.44 7.55
CA ASP A 54 2.17 8.67 8.80
C ASP A 54 1.47 8.02 10.02
N ALA A 55 0.50 7.14 9.77
CA ALA A 55 -0.24 6.37 10.76
C ALA A 55 -0.24 4.88 10.38
N ALA A 56 -0.37 4.00 11.39
CA ALA A 56 -0.52 2.57 11.14
C ALA A 56 -1.89 2.27 10.51
N VAL A 57 -1.93 1.30 9.59
CA VAL A 57 -3.15 0.88 8.89
C VAL A 57 -3.44 -0.59 9.22
N ASP A 58 -4.69 -0.88 9.59
CA ASP A 58 -5.20 -2.23 9.82
C ASP A 58 -5.60 -2.89 8.49
N LEU A 59 -5.12 -4.12 8.28
CA LEU A 59 -5.28 -4.91 7.06
C LEU A 59 -6.14 -6.16 7.30
N ASP A 60 -6.74 -6.32 8.49
CA ASP A 60 -7.63 -7.44 8.76
C ASP A 60 -8.76 -7.53 7.73
N GLY A 61 -8.81 -8.65 7.00
CA GLY A 61 -9.81 -8.93 5.99
C GLY A 61 -9.51 -8.36 4.60
N TRP A 62 -8.40 -7.64 4.42
CA TRP A 62 -7.93 -7.22 3.10
C TRP A 62 -7.41 -8.42 2.29
N VAL A 63 -7.36 -8.28 0.97
CA VAL A 63 -6.96 -9.36 0.07
C VAL A 63 -6.06 -8.83 -1.04
N ILE A 64 -4.92 -9.49 -1.24
CA ILE A 64 -4.12 -9.36 -2.47
C ILE A 64 -4.60 -10.43 -3.45
N LYS A 65 -4.67 -10.10 -4.73
CA LYS A 65 -4.86 -11.08 -5.80
C LYS A 65 -3.84 -10.88 -6.91
N ILE A 66 -3.12 -11.93 -7.25
CA ILE A 66 -2.34 -11.99 -8.49
C ILE A 66 -3.23 -12.63 -9.54
N VAL A 67 -3.38 -11.98 -10.70
CA VAL A 67 -4.23 -12.45 -11.80
C VAL A 67 -3.40 -12.60 -13.06
N ASP A 68 -3.47 -13.79 -13.67
CA ASP A 68 -2.91 -14.10 -14.98
C ASP A 68 -3.94 -14.86 -15.82
N GLU A 69 -4.50 -14.18 -16.82
CA GLU A 69 -5.61 -14.67 -17.63
C GLU A 69 -6.79 -15.20 -16.77
N ALA A 70 -6.98 -16.53 -16.74
CA ALA A 70 -8.04 -17.20 -15.99
C ALA A 70 -7.58 -17.71 -14.61
N TRP A 71 -6.28 -17.61 -14.30
CA TRP A 71 -5.71 -18.01 -13.02
C TRP A 71 -5.71 -16.84 -12.03
N GLU A 72 -6.06 -17.13 -10.77
CA GLU A 72 -6.01 -16.18 -9.67
C GLU A 72 -5.29 -16.81 -8.46
N GLY A 73 -4.36 -16.06 -7.86
CA GLY A 73 -3.70 -16.37 -6.60
C GLY A 73 -4.08 -15.38 -5.51
N PRO A 74 -5.08 -15.67 -4.66
CA PRO A 74 -5.48 -14.80 -3.56
C PRO A 74 -4.61 -15.00 -2.31
N ILE A 75 -4.23 -13.91 -1.64
CA ILE A 75 -3.55 -13.88 -0.34
C ILE A 75 -4.40 -13.05 0.61
N GLY A 76 -4.93 -13.67 1.67
CA GLY A 76 -5.66 -12.96 2.72
C GLY A 76 -4.68 -12.27 3.68
N LEU A 77 -5.01 -11.04 4.09
CA LEU A 77 -4.19 -10.23 4.99
C LEU A 77 -4.77 -10.17 6.40
N GLN A 78 -3.88 -9.96 7.36
CA GLN A 78 -4.20 -9.77 8.76
C GLN A 78 -3.12 -8.90 9.44
N GLY A 79 -3.49 -8.28 10.55
CA GLY A 79 -2.63 -7.39 11.33
C GLY A 79 -2.56 -5.99 10.73
N SER A 80 -1.50 -5.27 11.04
CA SER A 80 -1.32 -3.88 10.62
C SER A 80 0.05 -3.64 10.02
N ILE A 81 0.16 -2.59 9.22
CA ILE A 81 1.43 -2.06 8.71
C ILE A 81 1.71 -0.71 9.38
N ASP A 82 2.91 -0.57 9.92
CA ASP A 82 3.36 0.65 10.58
C ASP A 82 3.46 1.84 9.60
N PRO A 83 3.46 3.09 10.09
CA PRO A 83 3.70 4.26 9.26
C PRO A 83 4.98 4.11 8.43
N ARG A 84 4.93 4.40 7.12
CA ARG A 84 6.08 4.23 6.20
C ARG A 84 6.69 2.82 6.25
N GLY A 85 5.91 1.83 6.69
CA GLY A 85 6.33 0.46 6.86
C GLY A 85 6.12 -0.38 5.60
N PHE A 86 6.71 -1.58 5.61
CA PHE A 86 6.59 -2.58 4.56
C PHE A 86 5.96 -3.85 5.14
N LEU A 87 5.10 -4.50 4.37
CA LEU A 87 4.57 -5.82 4.69
C LEU A 87 4.72 -6.73 3.47
N ALA A 88 5.67 -7.66 3.53
CA ALA A 88 5.80 -8.71 2.53
C ALA A 88 5.03 -9.96 2.97
N VAL A 89 4.19 -10.48 2.09
CA VAL A 89 3.40 -11.70 2.32
C VAL A 89 3.65 -12.73 1.21
N ASP A 90 3.80 -13.98 1.63
CA ASP A 90 3.99 -15.11 0.72
C ASP A 90 2.64 -15.63 0.21
N GLY A 91 2.63 -16.02 -1.06
CA GLY A 91 1.59 -16.84 -1.65
C GLY A 91 1.66 -18.29 -1.16
N GLN A 92 0.89 -19.17 -1.80
CA GLN A 92 0.94 -20.58 -1.46
C GLN A 92 2.12 -21.26 -2.16
N GLU A 93 2.83 -22.14 -1.43
CA GLU A 93 3.92 -22.95 -1.98
C GLU A 93 3.50 -23.83 -3.17
N SER A 94 2.22 -24.19 -3.26
CA SER A 94 1.66 -25.00 -4.34
C SER A 94 1.34 -24.22 -5.62
N TRP A 95 1.50 -22.89 -5.63
CA TRP A 95 1.22 -22.09 -6.82
C TRP A 95 2.23 -22.37 -7.91
N ILE A 96 1.69 -22.60 -9.11
CA ILE A 96 2.47 -22.71 -10.34
C ILE A 96 2.26 -21.40 -11.07
N THR A 97 3.31 -20.57 -11.11
CA THR A 97 3.31 -19.29 -11.80
C THR A 97 3.72 -19.46 -13.26
N THR A 98 3.24 -18.58 -14.13
CA THR A 98 3.73 -18.43 -15.51
C THR A 98 4.79 -17.34 -15.63
N GLY A 99 5.08 -16.62 -14.54
CA GLY A 99 5.89 -15.41 -14.56
C GLY A 99 5.12 -14.14 -14.94
N ASN A 100 3.84 -14.26 -15.32
CA ASN A 100 3.00 -13.12 -15.69
C ASN A 100 2.01 -12.81 -14.58
N GLY A 101 1.64 -11.55 -14.43
CA GLY A 101 0.62 -11.19 -13.46
C GLY A 101 0.28 -9.70 -13.42
N THR A 102 -0.94 -9.44 -12.99
CA THR A 102 -1.39 -8.15 -12.46
C THR A 102 -1.72 -8.34 -10.98
N VAL A 103 -1.15 -7.52 -10.12
CA VAL A 103 -1.42 -7.57 -8.67
C VAL A 103 -2.52 -6.56 -8.35
N TYR A 104 -3.57 -7.04 -7.70
CA TYR A 104 -4.68 -6.24 -7.18
C TYR A 104 -4.66 -6.25 -5.66
N LEU A 105 -4.98 -5.12 -5.05
CA LEU A 105 -5.20 -4.98 -3.62
C LEU A 105 -6.64 -4.56 -3.37
N TYR A 106 -7.33 -5.32 -2.53
CA TYR A 106 -8.70 -5.04 -2.10
C TYR A 106 -8.75 -4.82 -0.59
N ASP A 107 -9.54 -3.84 -0.16
CA ASP A 107 -9.83 -3.64 1.26
C ASP A 107 -10.80 -4.70 1.82
N ALA A 108 -11.04 -4.66 3.13
CA ALA A 108 -11.96 -5.56 3.82
C ALA A 108 -13.43 -5.47 3.34
N SER A 109 -13.80 -4.38 2.65
CA SER A 109 -15.13 -4.22 2.05
C SER A 109 -15.22 -4.76 0.62
N GLY A 110 -14.08 -5.17 0.04
CA GLY A 110 -13.95 -5.66 -1.32
C GLY A 110 -13.77 -4.57 -2.37
N VAL A 111 -13.44 -3.34 -1.98
CA VAL A 111 -13.12 -2.24 -2.90
C VAL A 111 -11.66 -2.35 -3.33
N GLU A 112 -11.40 -2.19 -4.63
CA GLU A 112 -10.02 -2.11 -5.17
C GLU A 112 -9.35 -0.83 -4.64
N VAL A 113 -8.25 -1.01 -3.91
CA VAL A 113 -7.43 0.08 -3.36
C VAL A 113 -6.28 0.40 -4.28
N ASP A 114 -5.60 -0.61 -4.81
CA ASP A 114 -4.47 -0.42 -5.73
C ASP A 114 -4.42 -1.56 -6.76
N LYS A 115 -3.79 -1.30 -7.90
CA LYS A 115 -3.40 -2.33 -8.86
C LYS A 115 -2.10 -1.97 -9.58
N THR A 116 -1.35 -3.00 -9.95
CA THR A 116 -0.20 -2.82 -10.84
C THR A 116 -0.66 -2.81 -12.30
N PRO A 117 0.15 -2.32 -13.24
CA PRO A 117 0.08 -2.77 -14.63
C PRO A 117 0.36 -4.28 -14.71
N GLN A 118 0.07 -4.90 -15.85
CA GLN A 118 0.53 -6.27 -16.09
C GLN A 118 2.05 -6.28 -16.25
N HIS A 119 2.72 -7.21 -15.57
CA HIS A 119 4.15 -7.45 -15.65
C HIS A 119 4.43 -8.91 -16.03
N ALA A 120 5.65 -9.15 -16.51
CA ALA A 120 6.10 -10.46 -16.98
C ALA A 120 7.57 -10.66 -16.60
N ASP A 121 7.86 -11.75 -15.91
CA ASP A 121 9.18 -12.20 -15.48
C ASP A 121 9.41 -13.63 -15.96
N ASN A 122 10.41 -13.84 -16.82
CA ASN A 122 10.78 -15.16 -17.33
C ASN A 122 12.19 -15.59 -16.91
N GLU A 123 12.83 -14.87 -16.00
CA GLU A 123 14.26 -15.04 -15.68
C GLU A 123 14.48 -16.03 -14.54
N HIS A 124 13.45 -16.35 -13.74
CA HIS A 124 13.54 -17.28 -12.60
C HIS A 124 14.69 -16.91 -11.65
N SER A 125 14.70 -15.66 -11.19
CA SER A 125 15.84 -15.05 -10.50
C SER A 125 15.40 -14.20 -9.32
N ASP A 126 16.34 -13.76 -8.48
CA ASP A 126 16.05 -12.85 -7.35
C ASP A 126 15.74 -11.40 -7.78
N PHE A 127 15.31 -11.17 -9.03
CA PHE A 127 14.91 -9.86 -9.54
C PHE A 127 13.39 -9.77 -9.59
N THR A 128 12.88 -8.62 -9.16
CA THR A 128 11.45 -8.38 -8.95
C THR A 128 11.07 -7.03 -9.54
N TYR A 129 9.77 -6.80 -9.67
CA TYR A 129 9.24 -5.47 -9.99
C TYR A 129 8.92 -4.73 -8.69
N GLY A 130 9.58 -3.59 -8.48
CA GLY A 130 9.38 -2.72 -7.32
C GLY A 130 9.13 -1.27 -7.73
N ARG A 131 8.26 -0.57 -6.99
CA ARG A 131 8.01 0.87 -7.18
C ARG A 131 9.29 1.65 -6.88
N GLN A 132 9.62 2.62 -7.72
CA GLN A 132 10.82 3.44 -7.62
C GLN A 132 10.48 4.95 -7.70
N PRO A 133 10.50 5.67 -6.57
CA PRO A 133 10.72 5.18 -5.19
C PRO A 133 9.51 4.41 -4.62
N ASP A 134 9.66 3.87 -3.41
CA ASP A 134 8.57 3.22 -2.67
C ASP A 134 7.34 4.12 -2.58
N GLY A 135 6.17 3.50 -2.69
CA GLY A 135 4.91 4.23 -2.59
C GLY A 135 4.55 5.10 -3.79
N LYS A 136 5.41 5.21 -4.81
CA LYS A 136 5.14 6.04 -6.00
C LYS A 136 4.00 5.45 -6.81
N ASP A 137 2.86 6.14 -6.83
CA ASP A 137 1.67 5.66 -7.53
C ASP A 137 1.08 6.68 -8.50
N THR A 138 1.43 6.52 -9.77
CA THR A 138 0.89 7.30 -10.89
C THR A 138 -0.01 6.44 -11.79
N ASP A 139 -0.35 5.23 -11.35
CA ASP A 139 -1.05 4.19 -12.14
C ASP A 139 -0.33 3.85 -13.46
N THR A 140 0.99 4.02 -13.53
CA THR A 140 1.74 3.74 -14.76
C THR A 140 2.87 2.75 -14.56
N ARG A 141 3.24 2.08 -15.65
CA ARG A 141 4.41 1.17 -15.66
C ARG A 141 5.74 1.89 -15.39
N ALA A 142 5.78 3.21 -15.50
CA ALA A 142 6.96 4.00 -15.16
C ALA A 142 7.18 4.13 -13.65
N ASP A 143 6.28 3.61 -12.82
CA ASP A 143 6.47 3.53 -11.39
C ASP A 143 7.36 2.37 -10.99
N PHE A 144 7.48 1.33 -11.82
CA PHE A 144 8.16 0.09 -11.47
C PHE A 144 9.51 -0.03 -12.17
N GLY A 145 10.55 -0.41 -11.41
CA GLY A 145 11.83 -0.88 -11.90
C GLY A 145 11.94 -2.40 -11.73
N TYR A 146 12.72 -3.05 -12.61
CA TYR A 146 13.08 -4.46 -12.46
C TYR A 146 14.48 -4.56 -11.85
N THR A 147 14.56 -4.90 -10.57
CA THR A 147 15.80 -4.85 -9.77
C THR A 147 15.89 -6.03 -8.82
N MET A 148 17.07 -6.23 -8.23
CA MET A 148 17.23 -7.24 -7.17
C MET A 148 16.23 -6.99 -6.04
N ALA A 149 15.63 -8.07 -5.54
CA ALA A 149 14.56 -8.02 -4.55
C ALA A 149 14.94 -7.25 -3.28
N SER A 150 14.02 -6.42 -2.80
CA SER A 150 14.17 -5.64 -1.56
C SER A 150 13.38 -6.19 -0.38
N LYS A 151 12.56 -7.22 -0.59
CA LYS A 151 11.61 -7.82 0.36
C LYS A 151 11.78 -7.41 1.84
N GLY A 152 10.78 -6.70 2.34
CA GLY A 152 10.71 -6.09 3.66
C GLY A 152 11.49 -4.78 3.80
N ARG A 153 12.01 -4.20 2.70
CA ARG A 153 12.84 -2.98 2.70
C ARG A 153 12.57 -2.12 1.45
N SER A 154 13.06 -0.89 1.51
CA SER A 154 12.94 0.12 0.45
C SER A 154 13.56 -0.30 -0.90
N ASN A 155 12.80 -0.09 -1.98
CA ASN A 155 13.20 -0.23 -3.40
C ASN A 155 13.85 1.03 -3.98
N GLY A 156 13.62 2.19 -3.36
CA GLY A 156 14.22 3.45 -3.79
C GLY A 156 15.71 3.48 -3.45
N SER A 157 16.59 3.71 -4.42
CA SER A 157 18.02 3.89 -4.15
C SER A 157 18.25 5.09 -3.24
N GLY A 158 18.39 4.80 -1.95
CA GLY A 158 18.65 5.71 -0.88
C GLY A 158 19.27 4.92 0.26
N ALA A 159 20.43 4.33 0.01
CA ALA A 159 21.45 4.31 1.05
C ALA A 159 21.56 5.75 1.55
N LEU A 160 20.87 6.07 2.65
CA LEU A 160 21.33 7.16 3.48
C LEU A 160 22.76 6.78 3.80
N ASN A 161 23.69 7.57 3.28
CA ASN A 161 24.92 7.86 3.99
C ASN A 161 24.59 7.79 5.47
N GLN A 162 25.20 6.80 6.12
CA GLN A 162 25.16 6.70 7.57
C GLN A 162 25.44 8.10 8.09
N ALA A 163 24.50 8.60 8.90
CA ALA A 163 24.69 9.85 9.59
C ALA A 163 26.05 9.81 10.31
N GLN A 164 26.98 10.64 9.84
CA GLN A 164 28.05 11.19 10.67
C GLN A 164 27.50 12.41 11.40
#